data_AF-F6HL96-F1
#
_entry.id   AF-F6HL96-F1
#
_cell.length_a   1.000
_cell.length_b   1.000
_cell.length_c   1.000
_cell.angle_alpha   90.00
_cell.angle_beta   90.00
_cell.angle_gamma   90.00
#
_symmetry.space_group_name_H-M   'P 1'
#
loop_
_entity.id
_entity.type
_entity.pdbx_description
1 polymer ?
#
loop_
_entity_poly.entity_id
_entity_poly.type
_entity_poly.pdbx_seq_one_letter_code
_entity_poly.pdbx_strand_id
1 'polypeptide(L)'
;MATATRVPLVSTTSSRLRHCHQSNWVESSFPLRRQPGSYRLFNKSLCYSSSSSSSSFLATTNRRGFRRLGVVVSAAMADLPTVLVTGAGGRTGQIVYKKLKERADQFVARGLVRTEESKEKIGGADDVLVGDIRNADSIVPAIQGVDALIILTSAVPRMKPGFDPTKGQRPEFYFEEGAFPEQVDWIGQKNQIDVAKTAGVKHIVLVGSMGGTDLNHPLNSLGNGNILVWKRKAEQYLADSGIPYTIIRAGGLQDREGGIRELLVGKDDELLKTETRTITRNDVAEVCIQALQFEEAKFKAFDLASNPERVGTPTKDFKALFSQISTRF
;
A
#
# COMPACT_ATOMS: atom_id res chain seq x y z
N MET A 1 12.08 20.31 51.77
CA MET A 1 10.78 20.12 52.45
C MET A 1 9.80 19.63 51.42
N ALA A 2 9.34 18.40 51.61
CA ALA A 2 8.42 17.69 50.72
C ALA A 2 6.97 17.95 51.16
N THR A 3 6.05 18.05 50.21
CA THR A 3 4.64 17.73 50.42
C THR A 3 4.07 17.20 49.12
N ALA A 4 4.17 15.87 48.98
CA ALA A 4 3.47 15.08 47.97
C ALA A 4 2.10 14.70 48.54
N THR A 5 1.03 15.14 47.89
CA THR A 5 -0.35 14.82 48.27
C THR A 5 -0.75 13.49 47.62
N ARG A 6 -0.82 12.43 48.43
CA ARG A 6 -1.27 11.09 48.04
C ARG A 6 -2.80 11.08 47.87
N VAL A 7 -3.27 10.57 46.72
CA VAL A 7 -4.67 10.20 46.47
C VAL A 7 -4.85 8.73 46.85
N PRO A 8 -5.90 8.33 47.61
CA PRO A 8 -6.07 6.96 48.03
C PRO A 8 -6.65 6.07 46.91
N LEU A 9 -5.99 4.93 46.67
CA LEU A 9 -6.51 3.79 45.93
C LEU A 9 -7.70 3.20 46.68
N VAL A 10 -8.85 3.07 46.02
CA VAL A 10 -9.95 2.21 46.47
C VAL A 10 -9.87 0.90 45.71
N SER A 11 -9.55 -0.17 46.44
CA SER A 11 -9.59 -1.55 45.98
C SER A 11 -10.99 -2.12 46.13
N THR A 12 -11.65 -2.49 45.03
CA THR A 12 -12.86 -3.33 45.07
C THR A 12 -12.53 -4.71 44.52
N THR A 13 -12.60 -5.69 45.41
CA THR A 13 -12.49 -7.12 45.14
C THR A 13 -13.83 -7.72 44.74
N SER A 14 -13.77 -8.60 43.73
CA SER A 14 -14.60 -9.80 43.51
C SER A 14 -16.13 -9.67 43.32
N SER A 15 -16.59 -9.99 42.11
CA SER A 15 -17.45 -11.16 41.90
C SER A 15 -17.41 -11.64 40.44
N ARG A 16 -16.79 -12.80 40.20
CA ARG A 16 -16.94 -13.57 38.96
C ARG A 16 -18.36 -14.15 38.93
N LEU A 17 -19.21 -13.64 38.05
CA LEU A 17 -20.40 -14.36 37.62
C LEU A 17 -20.04 -15.19 36.39
N ARG A 18 -20.02 -16.52 36.58
CA ARG A 18 -20.01 -17.49 35.48
C ARG A 18 -21.41 -17.47 34.87
N HIS A 19 -21.52 -17.10 33.60
CA HIS A 19 -22.69 -17.45 32.80
C HIS A 19 -22.28 -18.52 31.79
N CYS A 20 -22.78 -19.72 32.08
CA CYS A 20 -22.73 -20.90 31.25
C CYS A 20 -23.76 -20.70 30.14
N HIS A 21 -23.34 -20.37 28.92
CA HIS A 21 -24.22 -20.46 27.77
C HIS A 21 -24.24 -21.92 27.30
N GLN A 22 -25.36 -22.58 27.58
CA GLN A 22 -25.73 -23.86 26.98
C GLN A 22 -25.86 -23.70 25.47
N SER A 23 -25.16 -24.57 24.76
CA SER A 23 -25.31 -24.87 23.35
C SER A 23 -26.67 -25.54 23.09
N ASN A 24 -27.59 -24.85 22.42
CA ASN A 24 -28.74 -25.49 21.80
C ASN A 24 -28.40 -25.82 20.35
N TRP A 25 -28.12 -27.11 20.14
CA TRP A 25 -28.13 -27.75 18.84
C TRP A 25 -29.59 -27.91 18.39
N VAL A 26 -29.94 -27.34 17.25
CA VAL A 26 -31.16 -27.69 16.51
C VAL A 26 -30.73 -28.47 15.28
N GLU A 27 -30.89 -29.78 15.36
CA GLU A 27 -30.85 -30.67 14.20
C GLU A 27 -32.06 -30.40 13.31
N SER A 28 -31.82 -30.02 12.06
CA SER A 28 -32.84 -30.04 11.00
C SER A 28 -32.49 -31.12 9.98
N SER A 29 -33.16 -32.26 10.12
CA SER A 29 -33.16 -33.39 9.20
C SER A 29 -34.01 -33.08 7.96
N PHE A 30 -33.46 -33.24 6.75
CA PHE A 30 -34.24 -33.50 5.53
C PHE A 30 -33.52 -34.49 4.60
N PRO A 31 -34.26 -35.30 3.82
CA PRO A 31 -33.85 -36.65 3.45
C PRO A 31 -33.13 -36.75 2.09
N LEU A 32 -32.25 -37.74 2.02
CA LEU A 32 -31.56 -38.24 0.83
C LEU A 32 -32.53 -39.00 -0.11
N ARG A 33 -32.47 -38.70 -1.41
CA ARG A 33 -33.02 -39.55 -2.48
C ARG A 33 -31.88 -40.06 -3.35
N ARG A 34 -31.73 -41.40 -3.38
CA ARG A 34 -30.81 -42.20 -4.20
C ARG A 34 -31.22 -42.23 -5.68
N GLN A 35 -30.26 -42.48 -6.57
CA GLN A 35 -30.18 -43.59 -7.58
C GLN A 35 -29.01 -43.33 -8.58
N PRO A 36 -28.52 -44.34 -9.35
CA PRO A 36 -27.15 -44.88 -9.32
C PRO A 36 -26.32 -44.47 -10.56
N GLY A 37 -24.99 -44.56 -10.65
CA GLY A 37 -24.11 -45.72 -10.51
C GLY A 37 -23.53 -46.11 -11.88
N SER A 38 -22.20 -45.98 -12.08
CA SER A 38 -21.43 -46.91 -12.90
C SER A 38 -19.94 -46.79 -12.58
N TYR A 39 -19.32 -47.94 -12.28
CA TYR A 39 -17.90 -48.12 -12.05
C TYR A 39 -17.24 -48.59 -13.34
N ARG A 40 -16.04 -48.09 -13.66
CA ARG A 40 -15.01 -48.89 -14.35
C ARG A 40 -13.62 -48.56 -13.80
N LEU A 41 -13.09 -49.53 -13.06
CA LEU A 41 -11.68 -49.73 -12.78
C LEU A 41 -10.98 -50.19 -14.06
N PHE A 42 -9.79 -49.67 -14.36
CA PHE A 42 -8.75 -50.46 -15.01
C PHE A 42 -7.40 -50.14 -14.37
N ASN A 43 -6.94 -51.12 -13.61
CA ASN A 43 -5.58 -51.25 -13.10
C ASN A 43 -4.79 -52.07 -14.13
N LYS A 44 -3.57 -51.66 -14.48
CA LYS A 44 -2.53 -52.56 -15.01
C LYS A 44 -1.15 -51.95 -14.85
N SER A 45 -0.47 -52.40 -13.81
CA SER A 45 0.99 -52.48 -13.72
C SER A 45 1.49 -53.68 -14.55
N LEU A 46 2.63 -53.52 -15.20
CA LEU A 46 3.52 -54.62 -15.64
C LEU A 46 4.94 -54.08 -15.90
N CYS A 47 5.79 -54.23 -14.87
CA CYS A 47 7.06 -54.95 -14.84
C CYS A 47 8.02 -55.08 -16.07
N TYR A 48 9.32 -54.98 -15.75
CA TYR A 48 10.53 -55.60 -16.36
C TYR A 48 11.01 -54.99 -17.70
N SER A 49 12.29 -54.70 -17.96
CA SER A 49 13.51 -55.46 -17.63
C SER A 49 14.79 -54.60 -17.60
N SER A 50 15.75 -55.18 -16.89
CA SER A 50 17.18 -54.88 -16.73
C SER A 50 18.07 -55.10 -17.96
N SER A 51 19.34 -54.72 -17.76
CA SER A 51 20.57 -55.08 -18.50
C SER A 51 20.97 -54.11 -19.63
N SER A 52 22.23 -53.79 -19.90
CA SER A 52 23.51 -54.37 -19.48
C SER A 52 24.63 -53.36 -19.73
N SER A 53 25.73 -53.58 -19.01
CA SER A 53 27.03 -52.96 -19.13
C SER A 53 27.66 -53.16 -20.52
N SER A 54 28.42 -52.16 -21.00
CA SER A 54 29.56 -52.40 -21.88
C SER A 54 30.64 -51.36 -21.61
N SER A 55 31.58 -51.76 -20.76
CA SER A 55 32.90 -51.18 -20.64
C SER A 55 33.76 -51.60 -21.84
N SER A 56 34.32 -50.63 -22.56
CA SER A 56 35.46 -50.87 -23.45
C SER A 56 36.57 -49.87 -23.14
N PHE A 57 37.77 -50.43 -23.08
CA PHE A 57 39.01 -49.85 -22.59
C PHE A 57 39.67 -48.90 -23.59
N LEU A 58 40.39 -47.92 -23.02
CA LEU A 58 41.67 -47.32 -23.43
C LEU A 58 41.82 -46.75 -24.85
N ALA A 59 41.93 -45.42 -24.90
CA ALA A 59 42.91 -44.75 -25.76
C ALA A 59 43.48 -43.53 -25.03
N THR A 60 44.61 -43.72 -24.35
CA THR A 60 45.38 -42.64 -23.72
C THR A 60 46.08 -41.84 -24.81
N THR A 61 45.57 -40.66 -25.14
CA THR A 61 46.32 -39.67 -25.90
C THR A 61 46.53 -38.42 -25.05
N ASN A 62 47.80 -38.18 -24.76
CA ASN A 62 48.29 -37.12 -23.89
C ASN A 62 48.21 -35.78 -24.66
N ARG A 63 47.12 -35.04 -24.49
CA ARG A 63 47.03 -33.63 -24.92
C ARG A 63 47.03 -32.73 -23.69
N ARG A 64 48.12 -31.99 -23.52
CA ARG A 64 48.25 -30.86 -22.59
C ARG A 64 47.24 -29.79 -22.98
N GLY A 65 46.05 -29.86 -22.40
CA GLY A 65 45.03 -28.82 -22.47
C GLY A 65 45.17 -27.88 -21.28
N PHE A 66 45.48 -26.60 -21.54
CA PHE A 66 45.33 -25.53 -20.58
C PHE A 66 43.87 -25.50 -20.11
N ARG A 67 43.61 -25.99 -18.89
CA ARG A 67 42.31 -25.80 -18.23
C ARG A 67 42.22 -24.34 -17.80
N ARG A 68 41.58 -23.51 -18.62
CA ARG A 68 40.98 -22.27 -18.13
C ARG A 68 39.97 -22.67 -17.06
N LEU A 69 40.27 -22.40 -15.80
CA LEU A 69 39.24 -22.32 -14.76
C LEU A 69 38.29 -21.20 -15.21
N GLY A 70 37.16 -21.57 -15.80
CA GLY A 70 36.04 -20.66 -15.92
C GLY A 70 35.56 -20.39 -14.50
N VAL A 71 35.91 -19.20 -13.98
CA VAL A 71 35.22 -18.65 -12.82
C VAL A 71 33.80 -18.38 -13.31
N VAL A 72 32.88 -19.28 -12.98
CA VAL A 72 31.46 -19.00 -13.09
C VAL A 72 31.17 -18.00 -11.99
N VAL A 73 31.26 -16.72 -12.31
CA VAL A 73 30.73 -15.67 -11.45
C VAL A 73 29.22 -15.88 -11.48
N SER A 74 28.69 -16.62 -10.51
CA SER A 74 27.27 -16.57 -10.21
C SER A 74 27.02 -15.14 -9.78
N ALA A 75 26.51 -14.33 -10.70
CA ALA A 75 25.89 -13.08 -10.34
C ALA A 75 24.83 -13.46 -9.31
N ALA A 76 25.04 -13.08 -8.04
CA ALA A 76 23.98 -13.12 -7.07
C ALA A 76 22.81 -12.38 -7.72
N MET A 77 21.72 -13.09 -7.99
CA MET A 77 20.48 -12.41 -8.35
C MET A 77 20.21 -11.48 -7.18
N ALA A 78 20.37 -10.17 -7.39
CA ALA A 78 20.00 -9.22 -6.38
C ALA A 78 18.51 -9.44 -6.13
N ASP A 79 18.14 -9.88 -4.92
CA ASP A 79 16.74 -9.98 -4.53
C ASP A 79 16.15 -8.57 -4.66
N LEU A 80 15.32 -8.37 -5.68
CA LEU A 80 14.70 -7.09 -5.96
C LEU A 80 13.76 -6.72 -4.80
N PRO A 81 13.72 -5.44 -4.37
CA PRO A 81 12.84 -5.02 -3.29
C PRO A 81 11.38 -5.30 -3.65
N THR A 82 10.66 -5.95 -2.74
CA THR A 82 9.21 -6.13 -2.86
C THR A 82 8.51 -4.86 -2.40
N VAL A 83 7.69 -4.28 -3.28
CA VAL A 83 6.96 -3.03 -3.02
C VAL A 83 5.46 -3.28 -3.02
N LEU A 84 4.83 -3.05 -1.87
CA LEU A 84 3.38 -3.09 -1.75
C LEU A 84 2.79 -1.70 -1.98
N VAL A 85 1.76 -1.60 -2.83
CA VAL A 85 0.89 -0.43 -2.92
C VAL A 85 -0.50 -0.73 -2.36
N THR A 86 -0.93 0.00 -1.34
CA THR A 86 -2.29 -0.11 -0.80
C THR A 86 -3.20 0.93 -1.43
N GLY A 87 -4.48 0.58 -1.61
CA GLY A 87 -5.37 1.39 -2.44
C GLY A 87 -5.06 1.24 -3.92
N ALA A 88 -4.53 0.08 -4.33
CA ALA A 88 -4.10 -0.21 -5.69
C ALA A 88 -5.22 -0.11 -6.74
N GLY A 89 -6.49 -0.25 -6.35
CA GLY A 89 -7.64 -0.05 -7.23
C GLY A 89 -8.13 1.40 -7.30
N GLY A 90 -7.51 2.32 -6.55
CA GLY A 90 -7.79 3.74 -6.62
C GLY A 90 -7.15 4.39 -7.85
N ARG A 91 -7.64 5.57 -8.22
CA ARG A 91 -7.19 6.29 -9.43
C ARG A 91 -5.67 6.52 -9.51
N THR A 92 -5.02 6.88 -8.40
CA THR A 92 -3.56 7.05 -8.34
C THR A 92 -2.86 5.71 -8.03
N GLY A 93 -3.44 4.89 -7.15
CA GLY A 93 -2.88 3.59 -6.75
C GLY A 93 -2.68 2.64 -7.91
N GLN A 94 -3.63 2.58 -8.86
CA GLN A 94 -3.51 1.72 -10.04
C GLN A 94 -2.36 2.16 -10.96
N ILE A 95 -2.05 3.47 -11.00
CA ILE A 95 -0.96 4.02 -11.80
C ILE A 95 0.38 3.63 -11.14
N VAL A 96 0.49 3.75 -9.82
CA VAL A 96 1.67 3.29 -9.07
C VAL A 96 1.88 1.78 -9.27
N TYR A 97 0.83 0.99 -9.09
CA TYR A 97 0.89 -0.46 -9.30
C TYR A 97 1.38 -0.79 -10.71
N LYS A 98 0.81 -0.17 -11.74
CA LYS A 98 1.24 -0.35 -13.13
C LYS A 98 2.71 0.03 -13.34
N LYS A 99 3.14 1.18 -12.81
CA LYS A 99 4.53 1.64 -12.89
C LYS A 99 5.53 0.71 -12.20
N LEU A 100 5.13 0.04 -11.12
CA LEU A 100 5.94 -1.01 -10.48
C LEU A 100 6.06 -2.22 -11.42
N LYS A 101 4.95 -2.67 -12.02
CA LYS A 101 4.96 -3.79 -12.99
C LYS A 101 5.78 -3.48 -14.25
N GLU A 102 5.76 -2.24 -14.73
CA GLU A 102 6.54 -1.77 -15.87
C GLU A 102 8.06 -1.72 -15.56
N ARG A 103 8.46 -1.76 -14.28
CA ARG A 103 9.84 -1.72 -13.78
C ARG A 103 10.21 -3.02 -13.04
N ALA A 104 9.82 -4.16 -13.63
CA ALA A 104 10.06 -5.49 -13.07
C ALA A 104 11.54 -5.88 -12.96
N ASP A 105 12.43 -5.12 -13.60
CA ASP A 105 13.89 -5.19 -13.44
C ASP A 105 14.40 -4.51 -12.14
N GLN A 106 13.56 -3.70 -11.48
CA GLN A 106 13.90 -2.92 -10.29
C GLN A 106 13.07 -3.31 -9.06
N PHE A 107 11.83 -3.77 -9.24
CA PHE A 107 10.90 -4.02 -8.15
C PHE A 107 10.09 -5.29 -8.36
N VAL A 108 9.75 -5.96 -7.25
CA VAL A 108 8.66 -6.94 -7.23
C VAL A 108 7.40 -6.23 -6.77
N ALA A 109 6.44 -6.04 -7.67
CA ALA A 109 5.19 -5.35 -7.36
C ALA A 109 4.23 -6.23 -6.54
N ARG A 110 3.51 -5.62 -5.61
CA ARG A 110 2.36 -6.20 -4.92
C ARG A 110 1.28 -5.14 -4.73
N GLY A 111 0.02 -5.51 -4.88
CA GLY A 111 -1.13 -4.63 -4.68
C GLY A 111 -2.01 -5.07 -3.51
N LEU A 112 -2.60 -4.11 -2.80
CA LEU A 112 -3.72 -4.35 -1.89
C LEU A 112 -4.92 -3.52 -2.33
N VAL A 113 -6.04 -4.20 -2.52
CA VAL A 113 -7.36 -3.61 -2.79
C VAL A 113 -8.36 -4.01 -1.71
N ARG A 114 -9.50 -3.32 -1.65
CA ARG A 114 -10.53 -3.59 -0.63
C ARG A 114 -11.49 -4.72 -0.99
N THR A 115 -11.74 -4.95 -2.28
CA THR A 115 -12.75 -5.91 -2.75
C THR A 115 -12.25 -6.67 -3.98
N GLU A 116 -12.80 -7.86 -4.21
CA GLU A 116 -12.49 -8.66 -5.41
C GLU A 116 -12.82 -7.88 -6.69
N GLU A 117 -13.95 -7.16 -6.71
CA GLU A 117 -14.32 -6.29 -7.83
C GLU A 117 -13.22 -5.24 -8.15
N SER A 118 -12.59 -4.68 -7.11
CA SER A 118 -11.50 -3.74 -7.28
C SER A 118 -10.21 -4.42 -7.77
N LYS A 119 -10.01 -5.71 -7.48
CA LYS A 119 -8.87 -6.50 -7.96
C LYS A 119 -9.03 -6.81 -9.44
N GLU A 120 -10.22 -7.24 -9.86
CA GLU A 120 -10.55 -7.50 -11.26
C GLU A 120 -10.39 -6.25 -12.14
N LYS A 121 -10.78 -5.08 -11.63
CA LYS A 121 -10.60 -3.79 -12.35
C LYS A 121 -9.15 -3.45 -12.69
N ILE A 122 -8.17 -3.99 -11.95
CA ILE A 122 -6.74 -3.77 -12.20
C ILE A 122 -6.05 -5.01 -12.80
N GLY A 123 -6.83 -5.98 -13.29
CA GLY A 123 -6.33 -7.14 -14.05
C GLY A 123 -6.30 -8.46 -13.30
N GLY A 124 -6.80 -8.55 -12.06
CA GLY A 124 -7.01 -9.82 -11.37
C GLY A 124 -5.75 -10.60 -10.98
N ALA A 125 -4.57 -9.97 -11.06
CA ALA A 125 -3.29 -10.67 -10.89
C ALA A 125 -3.08 -11.25 -9.47
N ASP A 126 -2.30 -12.33 -9.36
CA ASP A 126 -2.06 -13.06 -8.10
C ASP A 126 -1.30 -12.24 -7.04
N ASP A 127 -0.52 -11.27 -7.49
CA ASP A 127 0.19 -10.30 -6.65
C ASP A 127 -0.72 -9.17 -6.15
N VAL A 128 -2.02 -9.19 -6.47
CA VAL A 128 -3.04 -8.33 -5.89
C VAL A 128 -3.82 -9.10 -4.84
N LEU A 129 -3.71 -8.65 -3.59
CA LEU A 129 -4.45 -9.21 -2.46
C LEU A 129 -5.65 -8.34 -2.10
N VAL A 130 -6.64 -8.97 -1.46
CA VAL A 130 -7.84 -8.31 -0.96
C VAL A 130 -7.78 -8.25 0.56
N GLY A 131 -7.97 -7.06 1.12
CA GLY A 131 -8.01 -6.85 2.57
C GLY A 131 -8.54 -5.46 2.92
N ASP A 132 -9.02 -5.30 4.14
CA ASP A 132 -9.57 -4.04 4.64
C ASP A 132 -8.63 -3.44 5.68
N ILE A 133 -8.09 -2.26 5.40
CA ILE A 133 -7.14 -1.59 6.30
C ILE A 133 -7.72 -1.29 7.69
N ARG A 134 -9.06 -1.26 7.84
CA ARG A 134 -9.74 -1.10 9.13
C ARG A 134 -9.62 -2.36 10.00
N ASN A 135 -9.32 -3.51 9.40
CA ASN A 135 -9.04 -4.77 10.06
C ASN A 135 -7.57 -5.16 9.84
N ALA A 136 -6.73 -4.90 10.85
CA ALA A 136 -5.29 -5.14 10.78
C ALA A 136 -4.93 -6.59 10.37
N ASP A 137 -5.64 -7.59 10.90
CA ASP A 137 -5.36 -9.00 10.60
C ASP A 137 -5.54 -9.32 9.11
N SER A 138 -6.49 -8.65 8.44
CA SER A 138 -6.79 -8.88 7.02
C SER A 138 -5.70 -8.37 6.08
N ILE A 139 -4.83 -7.46 6.53
CA ILE A 139 -3.77 -6.86 5.70
C ILE A 139 -2.37 -7.45 5.97
N VAL A 140 -2.22 -8.27 7.03
CA VAL A 140 -0.96 -8.96 7.35
C VAL A 140 -0.43 -9.79 6.16
N PRO A 141 -1.23 -10.63 5.48
CA PRO A 141 -0.72 -11.43 4.35
C PRO A 141 -0.17 -10.59 3.21
N ALA A 142 -0.71 -9.38 2.99
CA ALA A 142 -0.24 -8.49 1.94
C ALA A 142 1.11 -7.83 2.30
N ILE A 143 1.31 -7.48 3.57
CA ILE A 143 2.50 -6.75 4.03
C ILE A 143 3.68 -7.68 4.36
N GLN A 144 3.42 -8.95 4.67
CA GLN A 144 4.48 -9.89 5.02
C GLN A 144 5.54 -10.03 3.89
N GLY A 145 6.81 -9.87 4.24
CA GLY A 145 7.93 -9.97 3.30
C GLY A 145 8.09 -8.79 2.33
N VAL A 146 7.44 -7.66 2.59
CA VAL A 146 7.56 -6.43 1.80
C VAL A 146 8.74 -5.59 2.30
N ASP A 147 9.54 -5.04 1.38
CA ASP A 147 10.65 -4.14 1.69
C ASP A 147 10.21 -2.68 1.79
N ALA A 148 9.26 -2.26 0.95
CA ALA A 148 8.72 -0.90 0.94
C ALA A 148 7.20 -0.86 0.75
N LEU A 149 6.54 0.10 1.40
CA LEU A 149 5.09 0.28 1.36
C LEU A 149 4.73 1.66 0.81
N ILE A 150 3.87 1.72 -0.21
CA ILE A 150 3.25 2.94 -0.72
C ILE A 150 1.79 2.97 -0.29
N ILE A 151 1.42 3.90 0.59
CA ILE A 151 0.06 4.08 1.10
C ILE A 151 -0.69 5.09 0.22
N LEU A 152 -1.66 4.58 -0.54
CA LEU A 152 -2.56 5.36 -1.41
C LEU A 152 -4.05 5.12 -1.06
N THR A 153 -4.31 4.76 0.19
CA THR A 153 -5.65 4.60 0.75
C THR A 153 -6.21 5.94 1.26
N SER A 154 -7.53 6.12 1.14
CA SER A 154 -8.21 7.32 1.62
C SER A 154 -9.69 7.04 1.88
N ALA A 155 -10.29 7.71 2.86
CA ALA A 155 -11.76 7.76 2.91
C ALA A 155 -12.28 8.42 1.63
N VAL A 156 -13.42 7.92 1.13
CA VAL A 156 -14.05 8.44 -0.09
C VAL A 156 -15.48 8.86 0.26
N PRO A 157 -15.79 10.16 0.26
CA PRO A 157 -17.14 10.61 0.52
C PRO A 157 -18.06 10.23 -0.64
N ARG A 158 -19.30 9.89 -0.33
CA ARG A 158 -20.37 9.62 -1.27
C ARG A 158 -21.28 10.85 -1.37
N MET A 159 -21.70 11.20 -2.57
CA MET A 159 -22.74 12.21 -2.76
C MET A 159 -24.06 11.69 -2.19
N LYS A 160 -24.78 12.51 -1.42
CA LYS A 160 -26.11 12.14 -0.94
C LYS A 160 -27.06 11.94 -2.12
N PRO A 161 -27.91 10.89 -2.10
CA PRO A 161 -28.96 10.73 -3.09
C PRO A 161 -29.90 11.95 -3.12
N GLY A 162 -30.47 12.26 -4.29
CA GLY A 162 -31.45 13.34 -4.43
C GLY A 162 -30.84 14.71 -4.73
N PHE A 163 -29.53 14.80 -5.02
CA PHE A 163 -28.93 16.02 -5.55
C PHE A 163 -29.50 16.34 -6.94
N ASP A 164 -30.09 17.53 -7.08
CA ASP A 164 -30.60 18.06 -8.34
C ASP A 164 -29.82 19.33 -8.71
N PRO A 165 -28.94 19.27 -9.72
CA PRO A 165 -28.10 20.40 -10.10
C PRO A 165 -28.91 21.59 -10.63
N THR A 166 -30.16 21.39 -11.05
CA THR A 166 -31.03 22.46 -11.57
C THR A 166 -31.57 23.38 -10.47
N LYS A 167 -31.55 22.93 -9.21
CA LYS A 167 -32.04 23.70 -8.05
C LYS A 167 -31.02 24.68 -7.47
N GLY A 168 -29.83 24.79 -8.07
CA GLY A 168 -28.77 25.71 -7.64
C GLY A 168 -28.17 25.42 -6.26
N GLN A 169 -28.51 24.28 -5.64
CA GLN A 169 -27.95 23.85 -4.36
C GLN A 169 -26.55 23.26 -4.57
N ARG A 170 -25.72 23.27 -3.53
CA ARG A 170 -24.44 22.56 -3.55
C ARG A 170 -24.67 21.09 -3.22
N PRO A 171 -23.95 20.16 -3.86
CA PRO A 171 -24.04 18.75 -3.51
C PRO A 171 -23.59 18.52 -2.07
N GLU A 172 -24.41 17.80 -1.32
CA GLU A 172 -24.03 17.31 0.00
C GLU A 172 -23.35 15.95 -0.13
N PHE A 173 -22.37 15.72 0.75
CA PHE A 173 -21.62 14.47 0.81
C PHE A 173 -21.75 13.86 2.20
N TYR A 174 -21.51 12.55 2.29
CA TYR A 174 -21.45 11.81 3.54
C TYR A 174 -20.42 10.68 3.44
N PHE A 175 -20.01 10.13 4.57
CA PHE A 175 -19.27 8.88 4.63
C PHE A 175 -20.19 7.77 5.12
N GLU A 176 -20.05 6.58 4.55
CA GLU A 176 -20.74 5.38 5.07
C GLU A 176 -20.28 5.10 6.51
N GLU A 177 -21.13 4.45 7.30
CA GLU A 177 -20.80 4.09 8.68
C GLU A 177 -19.52 3.24 8.73
N GLY A 178 -18.60 3.61 9.63
CA GLY A 178 -17.28 2.98 9.72
C GLY A 178 -16.32 3.29 8.56
N ALA A 179 -16.68 4.17 7.63
CA ALA A 179 -15.84 4.61 6.51
C ALA A 179 -15.48 6.11 6.58
N PHE A 180 -15.64 6.75 7.75
CA PHE A 180 -15.19 8.13 7.96
C PHE A 180 -13.66 8.20 7.94
N PRO A 181 -13.09 9.40 7.70
CA PRO A 181 -11.65 9.60 7.73
C PRO A 181 -10.96 9.15 9.02
N GLU A 182 -11.64 9.21 10.17
CA GLU A 182 -11.07 8.66 11.41
C GLU A 182 -10.74 7.16 11.29
N GLN A 183 -11.68 6.35 10.80
CA GLN A 183 -11.48 4.91 10.68
C GLN A 183 -10.56 4.55 9.51
N VAL A 184 -10.63 5.30 8.41
CA VAL A 184 -9.89 4.96 7.18
C VAL A 184 -8.53 5.64 7.11
N ASP A 185 -8.50 6.98 7.20
CA ASP A 185 -7.29 7.78 7.06
C ASP A 185 -6.43 7.78 8.31
N TRP A 186 -7.03 7.73 9.51
CA TRP A 186 -6.26 7.60 10.76
C TRP A 186 -6.03 6.13 11.15
N ILE A 187 -7.07 5.42 11.62
CA ILE A 187 -6.92 4.06 12.14
C ILE A 187 -6.44 3.08 11.06
N GLY A 188 -6.99 3.16 9.85
CA GLY A 188 -6.61 2.29 8.75
C GLY A 188 -5.15 2.49 8.29
N GLN A 189 -4.65 3.73 8.26
CA GLN A 189 -3.25 3.99 7.96
C GLN A 189 -2.33 3.60 9.14
N LYS A 190 -2.75 3.84 10.38
CA LYS A 190 -2.06 3.34 11.58
C LYS A 190 -1.87 1.82 11.53
N ASN A 191 -2.91 1.06 11.19
CA ASN A 191 -2.84 -0.39 11.06
C ASN A 191 -1.79 -0.82 10.02
N GLN A 192 -1.76 -0.14 8.85
CA GLN A 192 -0.75 -0.41 7.82
C GLN A 192 0.67 -0.14 8.32
N ILE A 193 0.88 0.98 9.02
CA ILE A 193 2.18 1.37 9.58
C ILE A 193 2.64 0.37 10.66
N ASP A 194 1.76 -0.06 11.55
CA ASP A 194 2.08 -1.01 12.62
C ASP A 194 2.43 -2.41 12.07
N VAL A 195 1.64 -2.89 11.10
CA VAL A 195 1.92 -4.16 10.43
C VAL A 195 3.22 -4.07 9.63
N ALA A 196 3.46 -2.96 8.93
CA ALA A 196 4.71 -2.71 8.21
C ALA A 196 5.92 -2.69 9.14
N LYS A 197 5.80 -2.04 10.31
CA LYS A 197 6.85 -2.04 11.34
C LYS A 197 7.18 -3.45 11.80
N THR A 198 6.15 -4.24 12.09
CA THR A 198 6.28 -5.62 12.57
C THR A 198 6.90 -6.52 11.50
N ALA A 199 6.56 -6.30 10.23
CA ALA A 199 7.12 -7.03 9.09
C ALA A 199 8.56 -6.60 8.72
N GLY A 200 9.09 -5.53 9.33
CA GLY A 200 10.43 -5.04 9.04
C GLY A 200 10.54 -4.25 7.73
N VAL A 201 9.45 -3.60 7.29
CA VAL A 201 9.45 -2.70 6.13
C VAL A 201 10.49 -1.59 6.34
N LYS A 202 11.30 -1.35 5.31
CA LYS A 202 12.46 -0.45 5.35
C LYS A 202 12.14 0.98 4.93
N HIS A 203 11.04 1.19 4.21
CA HIS A 203 10.60 2.52 3.75
C HIS A 203 9.09 2.57 3.54
N ILE A 204 8.43 3.61 4.05
CA ILE A 204 7.00 3.90 3.79
C ILE A 204 6.86 5.23 3.04
N VAL A 205 6.19 5.21 1.88
CA VAL A 205 5.74 6.41 1.18
C VAL A 205 4.25 6.59 1.45
N LEU A 206 3.83 7.75 1.96
CA LEU A 206 2.43 8.07 2.26
C LEU A 206 1.99 9.28 1.44
N VAL A 207 0.92 9.13 0.66
CA VAL A 207 0.32 10.24 -0.08
C VAL A 207 -0.83 10.84 0.71
N GLY A 208 -0.63 12.09 1.12
CA GLY A 208 -1.60 12.94 1.79
C GLY A 208 -2.17 14.01 0.86
N SER A 209 -2.53 15.15 1.44
CA SER A 209 -3.06 16.31 0.75
C SER A 209 -2.50 17.58 1.38
N MET A 210 -2.26 18.61 0.57
CA MET A 210 -2.14 19.97 1.09
C MET A 210 -3.43 20.40 1.81
N GLY A 211 -3.32 21.42 2.65
CA GLY A 211 -4.36 22.02 3.49
C GLY A 211 -4.29 21.59 4.96
N GLY A 212 -3.31 20.75 5.32
CA GLY A 212 -3.17 20.20 6.68
C GLY A 212 -2.77 21.23 7.74
N THR A 213 -2.30 22.42 7.34
CA THR A 213 -1.95 23.50 8.28
C THR A 213 -3.15 24.35 8.71
N ASP A 214 -4.29 24.22 8.02
CA ASP A 214 -5.53 24.96 8.31
C ASP A 214 -6.65 24.01 8.79
N LEU A 215 -7.00 24.10 10.06
CA LEU A 215 -8.10 23.32 10.65
C LEU A 215 -9.47 23.69 10.03
N ASN A 216 -9.63 24.92 9.54
CA ASN A 216 -10.87 25.41 8.93
C ASN A 216 -10.92 25.18 7.42
N HIS A 217 -9.96 24.43 6.86
CA HIS A 217 -9.90 24.18 5.43
C HIS A 217 -11.20 23.53 4.92
N PRO A 218 -11.78 23.98 3.77
CA PRO A 218 -13.10 23.53 3.32
C PRO A 218 -13.27 22.02 3.15
N LEU A 219 -12.18 21.30 2.89
CA LEU A 219 -12.19 19.83 2.79
C LEU A 219 -12.55 19.13 4.11
N ASN A 220 -12.32 19.75 5.27
CA ASN A 220 -12.71 19.19 6.56
C ASN A 220 -14.23 19.15 6.75
N SER A 221 -14.94 20.11 6.15
CA SER A 221 -16.40 20.18 6.18
C SER A 221 -17.08 19.16 5.26
N LEU A 222 -16.35 18.56 4.31
CA LEU A 222 -16.89 17.59 3.37
C LEU A 222 -17.37 16.34 4.12
N GLY A 223 -18.67 16.08 4.12
CA GLY A 223 -19.27 14.96 4.85
C GLY A 223 -19.05 14.99 6.36
N ASN A 224 -18.73 16.16 6.94
CA ASN A 224 -18.37 16.34 8.35
C ASN A 224 -17.22 15.41 8.80
N GLY A 225 -16.26 15.15 7.90
CA GLY A 225 -15.25 14.11 8.09
C GLY A 225 -13.94 14.55 8.72
N ASN A 226 -13.60 15.85 8.72
CA ASN A 226 -12.30 16.36 9.16
C ASN A 226 -11.10 15.64 8.50
N ILE A 227 -11.22 15.33 7.20
CA ILE A 227 -10.31 14.41 6.50
C ILE A 227 -8.84 14.84 6.56
N LEU A 228 -8.54 16.14 6.46
CA LEU A 228 -7.16 16.62 6.48
C LEU A 228 -6.55 16.50 7.88
N VAL A 229 -7.36 16.68 8.92
CA VAL A 229 -6.92 16.49 10.31
C VAL A 229 -6.54 15.02 10.56
N TRP A 230 -7.38 14.09 10.12
CA TRP A 230 -7.11 12.65 10.31
C TRP A 230 -5.93 12.15 9.47
N LYS A 231 -5.79 12.62 8.23
CA LYS A 231 -4.59 12.36 7.42
C LYS A 231 -3.33 12.91 8.09
N ARG A 232 -3.34 14.16 8.55
CA ARG A 232 -2.18 14.75 9.25
C ARG A 232 -1.82 14.00 10.53
N LYS A 233 -2.81 13.45 11.25
CA LYS A 233 -2.58 12.58 12.39
C LYS A 233 -1.86 11.28 12.01
N ALA A 234 -2.23 10.65 10.88
CA ALA A 234 -1.54 9.48 10.36
C ALA A 234 -0.12 9.79 9.86
N GLU A 235 0.05 10.93 9.18
CA GLU A 235 1.36 11.44 8.78
C GLU A 235 2.28 11.65 9.99
N GLN A 236 1.78 12.27 11.07
CA GLN A 236 2.55 12.47 12.29
C GLN A 236 2.94 11.12 12.93
N TYR A 237 1.99 10.18 13.00
CA TYR A 237 2.28 8.84 13.52
C TYR A 237 3.32 8.09 12.69
N LEU A 238 3.29 8.24 11.36
CA LEU A 238 4.33 7.70 10.49
C LEU A 238 5.69 8.33 10.79
N ALA A 239 5.73 9.65 10.95
CA ALA A 239 6.97 10.37 11.28
C ALA A 239 7.55 9.92 12.63
N ASP A 240 6.69 9.65 13.61
CA ASP A 240 7.05 9.18 14.95
C ASP A 240 7.35 7.66 15.01
N SER A 241 7.05 6.91 13.94
CA SER A 241 7.15 5.44 13.93
C SER A 241 8.59 4.92 14.02
N GLY A 242 9.57 5.74 13.63
CA GLY A 242 10.98 5.36 13.48
C GLY A 242 11.32 4.62 12.18
N ILE A 243 10.32 4.33 11.33
CA ILE A 243 10.54 3.76 9.99
C ILE A 243 10.94 4.89 9.04
N PRO A 244 11.94 4.73 8.17
CA PRO A 244 12.20 5.70 7.12
C PRO A 244 10.94 5.98 6.29
N TYR A 245 10.61 7.25 6.08
CA TYR A 245 9.36 7.63 5.42
C TYR A 245 9.50 8.73 4.38
N THR A 246 8.53 8.83 3.49
CA THR A 246 8.33 9.98 2.61
C THR A 246 6.85 10.36 2.61
N ILE A 247 6.52 11.55 3.12
CA ILE A 247 5.15 12.07 3.14
C ILE A 247 5.00 13.07 1.97
N ILE A 248 4.07 12.77 1.07
CA ILE A 248 3.80 13.57 -0.13
C ILE A 248 2.41 14.19 0.01
N ARG A 249 2.33 15.48 0.33
CA ARG A 249 1.07 16.22 0.44
C ARG A 249 0.71 16.81 -0.92
N ALA A 250 -0.05 16.05 -1.70
CA ALA A 250 -0.39 16.46 -3.06
C ALA A 250 -1.35 17.67 -3.09
N GLY A 251 -1.21 18.50 -4.11
CA GLY A 251 -2.22 19.49 -4.48
C GLY A 251 -3.47 18.88 -5.11
N GLY A 252 -4.33 19.74 -5.66
CA GLY A 252 -5.54 19.32 -6.34
C GLY A 252 -5.23 18.34 -7.48
N LEU A 253 -5.69 17.09 -7.34
CA LEU A 253 -5.36 16.00 -8.26
C LEU A 253 -6.10 16.12 -9.59
N GLN A 254 -5.36 15.99 -10.69
CA GLN A 254 -5.87 16.04 -12.06
C GLN A 254 -5.68 14.72 -12.80
N ASP A 255 -6.67 14.34 -13.61
CA ASP A 255 -6.60 13.19 -14.53
C ASP A 255 -6.04 13.65 -15.88
N ARG A 256 -4.74 13.92 -15.91
CA ARG A 256 -3.99 14.38 -17.09
C ARG A 256 -2.70 13.57 -17.25
N GLU A 257 -2.06 13.71 -18.40
CA GLU A 257 -0.74 13.13 -18.68
C GLU A 257 0.32 13.69 -17.71
N GLY A 258 1.21 12.83 -17.24
CA GLY A 258 2.33 13.18 -16.37
C GLY A 258 3.68 13.05 -17.07
N GLY A 259 4.75 13.47 -16.41
CA GLY A 259 6.12 13.45 -16.93
C GLY A 259 6.42 14.58 -17.93
N ILE A 260 5.47 15.50 -18.13
CA ILE A 260 5.54 16.63 -19.08
C ILE A 260 5.43 18.00 -18.39
N ARG A 261 5.58 18.04 -17.06
CA ARG A 261 5.47 19.25 -16.23
C ARG A 261 6.67 19.41 -15.32
N GLU A 262 7.03 20.65 -15.04
CA GLU A 262 7.91 20.96 -13.92
C GLU A 262 7.15 20.71 -12.61
N LEU A 263 7.73 19.87 -11.75
CA LEU A 263 7.22 19.56 -10.43
C LEU A 263 7.76 20.56 -9.41
N LEU A 264 6.88 21.04 -8.55
CA LEU A 264 7.20 21.99 -7.49
C LEU A 264 7.04 21.29 -6.16
N VAL A 265 8.03 21.43 -5.29
CA VAL A 265 7.93 21.02 -3.89
C VAL A 265 7.79 22.25 -3.02
N GLY A 266 7.02 22.14 -1.95
CA GLY A 266 6.84 23.22 -1.00
C GLY A 266 6.72 22.71 0.43
N LYS A 267 6.53 23.67 1.33
CA LYS A 267 6.36 23.44 2.77
C LYS A 267 5.16 24.20 3.31
N ASP A 268 4.48 23.61 4.29
CA ASP A 268 3.45 24.24 5.12
C ASP A 268 2.39 25.02 4.31
N ASP A 269 1.87 24.36 3.28
CA ASP A 269 0.82 24.85 2.39
C ASP A 269 1.18 26.17 1.65
N GLU A 270 2.47 26.52 1.53
CA GLU A 270 2.88 27.72 0.82
C GLU A 270 2.43 27.71 -0.66
N LEU A 271 2.40 26.54 -1.28
CA LEU A 271 1.93 26.37 -2.66
C LEU A 271 0.43 26.67 -2.81
N LEU A 272 -0.39 26.52 -1.75
CA LEU A 272 -1.82 26.91 -1.80
C LEU A 272 -2.04 28.42 -1.93
N LYS A 273 -1.02 29.23 -1.59
CA LYS A 273 -1.01 30.69 -1.72
C LYS A 273 -0.62 31.14 -3.13
N THR A 274 -0.31 30.20 -4.01
CA THR A 274 0.08 30.43 -5.41
C THR A 274 -1.00 29.95 -6.36
N GLU A 275 -0.84 30.24 -7.66
CA GLU A 275 -1.69 29.69 -8.72
C GLU A 275 -1.34 28.21 -9.05
N THR A 276 -0.19 27.71 -8.61
CA THR A 276 0.35 26.38 -8.94
C THR A 276 0.07 25.38 -7.82
N ARG A 277 -1.22 25.15 -7.56
CA ARG A 277 -1.73 24.31 -6.45
C ARG A 277 -2.28 22.94 -6.85
N THR A 278 -1.97 22.48 -8.05
CA THR A 278 -2.50 21.24 -8.63
C THR A 278 -1.41 20.35 -9.19
N ILE A 279 -1.68 19.05 -9.26
CA ILE A 279 -0.76 18.06 -9.83
C ILE A 279 -1.52 16.91 -10.48
N THR A 280 -0.92 16.29 -11.50
CA THR A 280 -1.52 15.11 -12.13
C THR A 280 -1.33 13.87 -11.27
N ARG A 281 -2.28 12.94 -11.32
CA ARG A 281 -2.13 11.63 -10.64
C ARG A 281 -0.93 10.85 -11.15
N ASN A 282 -0.58 11.02 -12.43
CA ASN A 282 0.59 10.38 -13.04
C ASN A 282 1.90 10.91 -12.45
N ASP A 283 2.00 12.22 -12.20
CA ASP A 283 3.18 12.82 -11.57
C ASP A 283 3.30 12.43 -10.10
N VAL A 284 2.19 12.40 -9.34
CA VAL A 284 2.19 11.89 -7.96
C VAL A 284 2.66 10.43 -7.93
N ALA A 285 2.15 9.60 -8.84
CA ALA A 285 2.56 8.21 -8.95
C ALA A 285 4.06 8.08 -9.28
N GLU A 286 4.58 8.94 -10.16
CA GLU A 286 6.01 8.95 -10.50
C GLU A 286 6.87 9.36 -9.28
N VAL A 287 6.51 10.42 -8.55
CA VAL A 287 7.23 10.81 -7.33
C VAL A 287 7.23 9.70 -6.28
N CYS A 288 6.14 8.93 -6.14
CA CYS A 288 6.09 7.78 -5.24
C CYS A 288 7.14 6.71 -5.62
N ILE A 289 7.31 6.41 -6.91
CA ILE A 289 8.31 5.43 -7.35
C ILE A 289 9.73 5.99 -7.19
N GLN A 290 9.93 7.24 -7.56
CA GLN A 290 11.24 7.89 -7.45
C GLN A 290 11.69 7.99 -5.98
N ALA A 291 10.76 8.23 -5.05
CA ALA A 291 11.07 8.25 -3.62
C ALA A 291 11.71 6.93 -3.13
N LEU A 292 11.37 5.78 -3.71
CA LEU A 292 11.97 4.48 -3.37
C LEU A 292 13.45 4.35 -3.79
N GLN A 293 13.90 5.19 -4.72
CA GLN A 293 15.23 5.09 -5.34
C GLN A 293 16.26 6.06 -4.76
N PHE A 294 15.82 7.06 -3.99
CA PHE A 294 16.69 8.12 -3.48
C PHE A 294 16.68 8.19 -1.95
N GLU A 295 17.86 8.10 -1.33
CA GLU A 295 18.03 8.28 0.11
C GLU A 295 17.60 9.69 0.55
N GLU A 296 17.74 10.69 -0.33
CA GLU A 296 17.33 12.07 -0.11
C GLU A 296 15.82 12.20 0.14
N ALA A 297 15.01 11.24 -0.32
CA ALA A 297 13.57 11.22 -0.06
C ALA A 297 13.21 10.68 1.33
N LYS A 298 14.14 10.03 2.05
CA LYS A 298 13.86 9.42 3.35
C LYS A 298 13.81 10.44 4.49
N PHE A 299 12.86 10.19 5.39
CA PHE A 299 12.45 11.06 6.47
C PHE A 299 12.11 12.46 5.94
N LYS A 300 11.37 12.56 4.84
CA LYS A 300 10.96 13.85 4.27
C LYS A 300 9.45 13.99 4.29
N ALA A 301 8.97 15.20 4.50
CA ALA A 301 7.57 15.57 4.30
C ALA A 301 7.52 16.87 3.49
N PHE A 302 6.74 16.88 2.42
CA PHE A 302 6.67 18.03 1.52
C PHE A 302 5.32 18.11 0.80
N ASP A 303 4.98 19.33 0.42
CA ASP A 303 3.86 19.62 -0.45
C ASP A 303 4.29 19.44 -1.90
N LEU A 304 3.39 18.95 -2.74
CA LEU A 304 3.72 18.62 -4.13
C LEU A 304 2.67 19.20 -5.08
N ALA A 305 3.12 20.05 -5.99
CA ALA A 305 2.33 20.59 -7.09
C ALA A 305 3.12 20.55 -8.41
N SER A 306 2.55 21.12 -9.46
CA SER A 306 3.21 21.23 -10.76
C SER A 306 2.84 22.54 -11.43
N ASN A 307 3.77 23.07 -12.22
CA ASN A 307 3.44 24.10 -13.19
C ASN A 307 2.44 23.56 -14.24
N PRO A 308 1.68 24.45 -14.91
CA PRO A 308 0.96 24.08 -16.12
C PRO A 308 1.89 23.41 -17.13
N GLU A 309 1.33 22.55 -17.98
CA GLU A 309 2.08 22.02 -19.12
C GLU A 309 2.67 23.18 -19.94
N ARG A 310 3.88 22.99 -20.46
CA ARG A 310 4.64 23.99 -21.26
C ARG A 310 5.13 25.21 -20.47
N VAL A 311 4.89 25.25 -19.16
CA VAL A 311 5.52 26.22 -18.25
C VAL A 311 6.59 25.48 -17.45
N GLY A 312 7.83 25.96 -17.56
CA GLY A 312 8.98 25.29 -16.95
C GLY A 312 9.49 24.09 -17.74
N THR A 313 10.53 23.44 -17.22
CA THR A 313 11.12 22.23 -17.82
C THR A 313 10.58 20.99 -17.11
N PRO A 314 10.11 19.95 -17.84
CA PRO A 314 9.66 18.71 -17.22
C PRO A 314 10.71 18.12 -16.28
N THR A 315 10.34 17.85 -15.03
CA THR A 315 11.29 17.33 -14.03
C THR A 315 11.78 15.94 -14.43
N LYS A 316 13.11 15.79 -14.49
CA LYS A 316 13.81 14.51 -14.74
C LYS A 316 14.83 14.18 -13.67
N ASP A 317 15.45 15.19 -13.06
CA ASP A 317 16.40 15.01 -11.96
C ASP A 317 15.67 14.98 -10.61
N PHE A 318 15.20 13.78 -10.23
CA PHE A 318 14.53 13.56 -8.94
C PHE A 318 15.49 13.63 -7.76
N LYS A 319 16.80 13.39 -7.97
CA LYS A 319 17.80 13.56 -6.92
C LYS A 319 17.87 15.02 -6.49
N ALA A 320 17.96 15.93 -7.46
CA ALA A 320 17.92 17.37 -7.21
C ALA A 320 16.58 17.78 -6.57
N LEU A 321 15.46 17.25 -7.07
CA LEU A 321 14.12 17.52 -6.54
C LEU A 321 13.98 17.15 -5.05
N PHE A 322 14.54 16.02 -4.61
CA PHE A 322 14.50 15.61 -3.21
C PHE A 322 15.56 16.31 -2.34
N SER A 323 16.73 16.64 -2.91
CA SER A 323 17.83 17.27 -2.16
C SER A 323 17.48 18.66 -1.61
N GLN A 324 16.59 19.40 -2.27
CA GLN A 324 16.10 20.71 -1.78
C GLN A 324 15.16 20.60 -0.56
N ILE A 325 14.66 19.41 -0.25
CA ILE A 325 13.68 19.20 0.83
C ILE A 325 14.43 18.99 2.14
N SER A 326 14.28 19.89 3.10
CA SER A 326 14.90 19.78 4.43
C SER A 326 13.91 19.37 5.54
N THR A 327 12.62 19.50 5.28
CA THR A 327 11.53 19.25 6.21
C THR A 327 11.37 17.78 6.56
N ARG A 328 11.22 17.51 7.86
CA ARG A 328 10.89 16.18 8.39
C ARG A 328 9.38 16.00 8.54
N PHE A 329 8.63 17.06 8.83
CA PHE A 329 7.17 17.05 8.92
C PHE A 329 6.60 18.39 8.47
#